data_AF-A0A3M1NRD3-F1
#
_entry.id   AF-A0A3M1NRD3-F1
#
_cell.length_a   1.000
_cell.length_b   1.000
_cell.length_c   1.000
_cell.angle_alpha   90.00
_cell.angle_beta   90.00
_cell.angle_gamma   90.00
#
_symmetry.space_group_name_H-M   'P 1'
#
loop_
_entity.id
_entity.type
_entity.pdbx_description
1 polymer ?
#
loop_
_entity_poly.entity_id
_entity_poly.type
_entity_poly.pdbx_seq_one_letter_code
_entity_poly.pdbx_strand_id
1 'polypeptide(L)'
;ASELVRRIKGLAHPRMPFDGPPYLSDSEIRLIEKWVQQGARDSSGTPAPLPVNARIRLHGTLSGKWILDGLPLKVNSSTRLKKSPQPGDYVRVRGIILPDGSIQAVRIRRR
;
A
#
# COMPACT_ATOMS: atom_id res chain seq x y z
N ALA A 1 3.75 -2.96 3.61
CA ALA A 1 3.12 -2.90 2.27
C ALA A 1 3.70 -1.74 1.45
N SER A 2 3.97 -1.95 0.16
CA SER A 2 4.60 -0.95 -0.73
C SER A 2 3.60 -0.36 -1.73
N GLU A 3 3.45 0.97 -1.75
CA GLU A 3 2.65 1.69 -2.75
C GLU A 3 3.25 1.58 -4.15
N LEU A 4 4.58 1.51 -4.28
CA LEU A 4 5.25 1.30 -5.55
C LEU A 4 4.82 -0.04 -6.18
N VAL A 5 4.90 -1.13 -5.40
CA VAL A 5 4.50 -2.46 -5.86
C VAL A 5 3.03 -2.48 -6.28
N ARG A 6 2.15 -1.80 -5.53
CA ARG A 6 0.73 -1.67 -5.89
C ARG A 6 0.55 -0.97 -7.23
N ARG A 7 1.31 0.10 -7.50
CA ARG A 7 1.22 0.86 -8.74
C ARG A 7 1.76 0.10 -9.94
N ILE A 8 2.87 -0.61 -9.83
CA ILE A 8 3.42 -1.38 -10.96
C ILE A 8 2.53 -2.59 -11.32
N LYS A 9 1.84 -3.16 -10.32
CA LYS A 9 0.85 -4.24 -10.51
C LYS A 9 -0.53 -3.76 -10.97
N GLY A 10 -0.77 -2.44 -11.05
CA GLY A 10 -2.09 -1.89 -11.40
C GLY A 10 -3.15 -1.98 -10.29
N LEU A 11 -2.78 -2.34 -9.06
CA LEU A 11 -3.67 -2.30 -7.90
C LEU A 11 -3.93 -0.86 -7.42
N ALA A 12 -3.02 0.07 -7.74
CA ALA A 12 -3.11 1.48 -7.43
C ALA A 12 -2.98 2.36 -8.68
N HIS A 13 -3.70 3.49 -8.70
CA HIS A 13 -3.81 4.40 -9.83
C HIS A 13 -3.17 5.78 -9.54
N PRO A 14 -2.58 6.45 -10.56
CA PRO A 14 -2.24 5.89 -11.88
C PRO A 14 -1.27 4.70 -11.76
N ARG A 15 -1.42 3.74 -12.67
CA ARG A 15 -0.49 2.60 -12.81
C ARG A 15 0.89 3.13 -13.19
N MET A 16 1.94 2.43 -12.78
CA MET A 16 3.32 2.76 -13.18
C MET A 16 3.87 1.69 -14.15
N PRO A 17 4.66 2.09 -15.17
CA PRO A 17 5.00 3.46 -15.56
C PRO A 17 3.78 4.30 -15.97
N PHE A 18 3.87 5.62 -15.78
CA PHE A 18 2.82 6.56 -16.15
C PHE A 18 2.61 6.52 -17.67
N ASP A 19 1.36 6.48 -18.14
CA ASP A 19 0.98 6.37 -19.55
C ASP A 19 1.51 5.13 -20.30
N GLY A 20 1.83 4.04 -19.59
CA GLY A 20 2.08 2.76 -20.23
C GLY A 20 0.89 2.32 -21.11
N PRO A 21 1.10 1.47 -22.14
CA PRO A 21 2.28 0.61 -22.35
C PRO A 21 3.56 1.29 -22.90
N PRO A 22 4.74 0.66 -22.73
CA PRO A 22 4.93 -0.63 -22.07
C PRO A 22 4.94 -0.51 -20.55
N TYR A 23 4.14 -1.35 -19.90
CA TYR A 23 4.28 -1.61 -18.46
C TYR A 23 5.47 -2.55 -18.22
N LEU A 24 5.94 -2.61 -16.97
CA LEU A 24 6.93 -3.60 -16.56
C LEU A 24 6.42 -5.02 -16.81
N SER A 25 7.29 -5.88 -17.29
CA SER A 25 7.06 -7.31 -17.42
C SER A 25 6.87 -7.97 -16.06
N ASP A 26 6.25 -9.14 -16.03
CA ASP A 26 6.07 -9.89 -14.78
C ASP A 26 7.41 -10.24 -14.10
N SER A 27 8.47 -10.47 -14.87
CA SER A 27 9.82 -10.73 -14.31
C SER A 27 10.40 -9.50 -13.61
N GLU A 28 10.22 -8.31 -14.18
CA GLU A 28 10.69 -7.06 -13.57
C GLU A 28 9.88 -6.73 -12.32
N ILE A 29 8.55 -6.91 -12.37
CA ILE A 29 7.69 -6.77 -11.20
C ILE A 29 8.14 -7.73 -10.10
N ARG A 30 8.37 -9.01 -10.42
CA ARG A 30 8.85 -10.03 -9.46
C ARG A 30 10.18 -9.65 -8.84
N LEU A 31 11.09 -9.05 -9.61
CA LEU A 31 12.39 -8.60 -9.10
C LEU A 31 12.21 -7.51 -8.03
N ILE A 32 11.37 -6.50 -8.31
CA ILE A 32 11.06 -5.41 -7.37
C ILE A 32 10.32 -5.95 -6.14
N GLU A 33 9.35 -6.85 -6.33
CA GLU A 33 8.63 -7.50 -5.23
C GLU A 33 9.57 -8.24 -4.29
N LYS A 34 10.49 -9.04 -4.84
CA LYS A 34 11.48 -9.79 -4.06
C LYS A 34 12.39 -8.86 -3.27
N TRP A 35 12.86 -7.76 -3.88
CA TRP A 35 13.65 -6.75 -3.18
C TRP A 35 12.88 -6.10 -2.02
N VAL A 36 11.60 -5.74 -2.21
CA VAL A 36 10.75 -5.19 -1.14
C VAL A 36 10.52 -6.22 -0.03
N GLN A 37 10.29 -7.50 -0.37
CA GLN A 37 10.11 -8.58 0.63
C GLN A 37 11.36 -8.81 1.48
N GLN A 38 12.54 -8.56 0.92
CA GLN A 38 13.83 -8.58 1.64
C GLN A 38 14.08 -7.33 2.48
N GLY A 39 13.06 -6.49 2.69
CA GLY A 39 13.16 -5.25 3.48
C GLY A 39 13.72 -4.07 2.70
N ALA A 40 13.58 -4.04 1.37
CA ALA A 40 14.07 -2.95 0.52
C ALA A 40 15.55 -2.62 0.78
N ARG A 41 16.36 -3.68 0.88
CA ARG A 41 17.75 -3.62 1.31
C ARG A 41 18.65 -2.82 0.36
N ASP A 42 19.69 -2.21 0.91
CA ASP A 42 20.71 -1.50 0.13
C ASP A 42 21.71 -2.47 -0.54
N SER A 43 22.76 -1.91 -1.16
CA SER A 43 23.81 -2.68 -1.84
C SER A 43 24.66 -3.55 -0.90
N SER A 44 24.69 -3.24 0.40
CA SER A 44 25.35 -4.07 1.42
C SER A 44 24.43 -5.18 1.96
N GLY A 45 23.17 -5.19 1.54
CA GLY A 45 22.16 -6.13 2.01
C GLY A 45 21.46 -5.71 3.30
N THR A 46 21.71 -4.48 3.79
CA THR A 46 21.08 -3.95 5.00
C THR A 46 19.63 -3.55 4.71
N PRO A 47 18.62 -4.12 5.40
CA PRO A 47 17.22 -3.73 5.22
C PRO A 47 16.97 -2.25 5.57
N ALA A 48 16.07 -1.61 4.83
CA ALA A 48 15.61 -0.27 5.17
C ALA A 48 14.92 -0.29 6.54
N PRO A 49 15.23 0.66 7.44
CA PRO A 49 14.58 0.73 8.74
C PRO A 49 13.08 0.95 8.57
N LEU A 50 12.27 0.33 9.44
CA LEU A 50 10.83 0.59 9.45
C LEU A 50 10.60 2.07 9.80
N PRO A 51 9.88 2.82 8.94
CA PRO A 51 9.66 4.23 9.18
C PRO A 51 8.49 4.40 10.17
N VAL A 52 8.73 4.05 11.43
CA VAL A 52 7.76 4.16 12.53
C VAL A 52 7.30 5.62 12.65
N ASN A 53 6.01 5.81 12.91
CA ASN A 53 5.33 7.11 12.95
C ASN A 53 5.26 7.87 11.60
N ALA A 54 5.79 7.31 10.51
CA ALA A 54 5.65 7.92 9.20
C ALA A 54 4.20 7.90 8.74
N ARG A 55 3.79 9.01 8.12
CA ARG A 55 2.48 9.13 7.48
C ARG A 55 2.56 8.56 6.08
N ILE A 56 1.69 7.61 5.78
CA ILE A 56 1.61 6.99 4.47
C ILE A 56 0.29 7.26 3.77
N ARG A 57 0.31 7.03 2.46
CA ARG A 57 -0.87 7.04 1.61
C ARG A 57 -0.85 5.79 0.76
N LEU A 58 -1.91 5.00 0.89
CA LEU A 58 -2.09 3.80 0.11
C LEU A 58 -3.36 3.91 -0.73
N HIS A 59 -3.31 3.27 -1.88
CA HIS A 59 -4.43 3.11 -2.77
C HIS A 59 -4.68 1.61 -3.00
N GLY A 60 -5.93 1.23 -3.22
CA GLY A 60 -6.30 -0.17 -3.36
C GLY A 60 -7.79 -0.42 -3.22
N THR A 61 -8.19 -1.68 -3.39
CA THR A 61 -9.57 -2.12 -3.21
C THR A 61 -9.75 -2.66 -1.79
N LEU A 62 -10.78 -2.17 -1.10
CA LEU A 62 -11.13 -2.62 0.23
C LEU A 62 -11.91 -3.94 0.14
N SER A 63 -11.59 -4.91 0.97
CA SER A 63 -12.41 -6.10 1.21
C SER A 63 -12.96 -6.08 2.64
N GLY A 64 -13.74 -7.11 3.00
CA GLY A 64 -14.27 -7.25 4.36
C GLY A 64 -13.19 -7.15 5.44
N LYS A 65 -13.60 -6.79 6.66
CA LYS A 65 -12.70 -6.67 7.83
C LYS A 65 -11.55 -5.65 7.65
N TRP A 66 -11.76 -4.59 6.86
CA TRP A 66 -10.79 -3.51 6.63
C TRP A 66 -9.45 -3.96 6.03
N ILE A 67 -9.52 -4.86 5.06
CA ILE A 67 -8.35 -5.38 4.34
C ILE A 67 -8.21 -4.63 3.00
N LEU A 68 -7.03 -4.11 2.67
CA LEU A 68 -6.74 -3.37 1.44
C LEU A 68 -5.83 -4.20 0.52
N ASP A 69 -6.38 -4.85 -0.50
CA ASP A 69 -5.64 -5.80 -1.36
C ASP A 69 -4.80 -6.81 -0.54
N GLY A 70 -5.43 -7.46 0.46
CA GLY A 70 -4.76 -8.40 1.36
C GLY A 70 -3.98 -7.77 2.52
N LEU A 71 -3.85 -6.44 2.58
CA LEU A 71 -3.20 -5.74 3.69
C LEU A 71 -4.19 -5.38 4.80
N PRO A 72 -4.11 -5.98 6.00
CA PRO A 72 -4.97 -5.58 7.11
C PRO A 72 -4.69 -4.14 7.56
N LEU A 73 -5.74 -3.35 7.75
CA LEU A 73 -5.67 -2.01 8.32
C LEU A 73 -6.21 -2.04 9.76
N LYS A 74 -5.49 -1.41 10.70
CA LYS A 74 -6.05 -1.12 12.02
C LYS A 74 -6.99 0.08 11.87
N VAL A 75 -8.29 -0.15 12.06
CA VAL A 75 -9.35 0.86 12.00
C VAL A 75 -10.01 0.93 13.37
N ASN A 76 -10.18 2.14 13.90
CA ASN A 76 -10.80 2.38 15.21
C ASN A 76 -11.72 3.61 15.16
N SER A 77 -12.26 4.02 16.31
CA SER A 77 -13.18 5.16 16.44
C SER A 77 -12.58 6.49 15.95
N SER A 78 -11.25 6.64 15.93
CA SER A 78 -10.57 7.85 15.42
C SER A 78 -10.39 7.86 13.90
N THR A 79 -10.60 6.72 13.22
CA THR A 79 -10.43 6.63 11.77
C THR A 79 -11.56 7.37 11.06
N ARG A 80 -11.21 8.40 10.27
CA ARG A 80 -12.21 9.15 9.51
C ARG A 80 -12.63 8.41 8.25
N LEU A 81 -13.87 7.96 8.21
CA LEU A 81 -14.48 7.39 7.01
C LEU A 81 -15.11 8.49 6.15
N LYS A 82 -14.85 8.49 4.84
CA LYS A 82 -15.37 9.50 3.91
C LYS A 82 -15.99 8.84 2.68
N LYS A 83 -17.18 9.30 2.30
CA LYS A 83 -18.00 8.73 1.20
C LYS A 83 -18.39 7.26 1.42
N SER A 84 -18.59 6.88 2.68
CA SER A 84 -19.09 5.57 3.12
C SER A 84 -18.43 4.36 2.43
N PRO A 85 -17.09 4.19 2.56
CA PRO A 85 -16.38 3.10 1.89
C PRO A 85 -16.87 1.72 2.36
N GLN A 86 -17.06 0.80 1.42
CA GLN A 86 -17.54 -0.57 1.59
C GLN A 86 -16.56 -1.58 1.01
N PRO A 87 -16.68 -2.88 1.36
CA PRO A 87 -16.02 -3.94 0.62
C PRO A 87 -16.34 -3.85 -0.89
N GLY A 88 -15.33 -4.04 -1.73
CA GLY A 88 -15.39 -3.84 -3.19
C GLY A 88 -14.99 -2.43 -3.63
N ASP A 89 -15.01 -1.42 -2.75
CA ASP A 89 -14.67 -0.06 -3.14
C ASP A 89 -13.18 0.14 -3.34
N TYR A 90 -12.84 0.87 -4.40
CA TYR A 90 -11.53 1.47 -4.53
C TYR A 90 -11.40 2.67 -3.58
N VAL A 91 -10.36 2.67 -2.75
CA VAL A 91 -10.17 3.66 -1.69
C VAL A 91 -8.78 4.27 -1.72
N ARG A 92 -8.68 5.48 -1.17
CA ARG A 92 -7.44 6.07 -0.71
C ARG A 92 -7.40 6.02 0.81
N VAL A 93 -6.41 5.35 1.34
CA VAL A 93 -6.11 5.27 2.77
C VAL A 93 -4.99 6.25 3.10
N ARG A 94 -5.16 7.04 4.16
CA ARG A 94 -4.06 7.71 4.87
C ARG A 94 -3.90 7.02 6.21
N GLY A 95 -2.67 6.69 6.59
CA GLY A 95 -2.38 6.00 7.83
C GLY A 95 -1.02 6.36 8.41
N ILE A 96 -0.72 5.78 9.57
CA ILE A 96 0.56 5.89 10.27
C ILE A 96 1.10 4.47 10.46
N ILE A 97 2.40 4.30 10.25
CA ILE A 97 3.10 3.03 10.52
C ILE A 97 3.37 2.92 12.02
N LEU A 98 2.94 1.83 12.62
CA LEU A 98 3.17 1.51 14.03
C LEU A 98 4.50 0.75 14.22
N PRO A 99 5.01 0.62 15.45
CA PRO A 99 6.27 -0.08 15.72
C PRO A 99 6.32 -1.55 15.24
N ASP A 100 5.16 -2.22 15.20
CA ASP A 100 5.00 -3.58 14.70
C ASP A 100 4.89 -3.66 13.16
N GLY A 101 5.05 -2.53 12.45
CA GLY A 101 4.90 -2.44 10.99
C GLY A 101 3.45 -2.41 10.50
N SER A 102 2.46 -2.57 11.39
CA SER A 102 1.05 -2.44 11.03
C SER A 102 0.66 -0.99 10.75
N ILE A 103 -0.48 -0.80 10.08
CA ILE A 103 -0.93 0.52 9.65
C ILE A 103 -2.19 0.90 10.41
N GLN A 104 -2.08 1.95 11.23
CA GLN A 104 -3.24 2.62 11.81
C GLN A 104 -3.85 3.56 10.77
N ALA A 105 -5.07 3.26 10.32
CA ALA A 105 -5.78 4.12 9.39
C ALA A 105 -6.22 5.41 10.09
N VAL A 106 -5.84 6.55 9.51
CA VAL A 106 -6.26 7.89 9.94
C VAL A 106 -7.46 8.37 9.11
N ARG A 107 -7.51 8.02 7.81
CA ARG A 107 -8.64 8.32 6.94
C ARG A 107 -8.77 7.29 5.82
N ILE A 108 -9.98 6.80 5.60
CA ILE A 108 -10.33 5.97 4.44
C ILE A 108 -11.37 6.73 3.62
N ARG A 109 -11.10 6.93 2.33
CA ARG A 109 -12.00 7.63 1.42
C ARG A 109 -12.22 6.83 0.14
N ARG A 110 -13.48 6.51 -0.15
CA ARG A 110 -13.91 5.98 -1.46
C ARG A 110 -13.49 6.95 -2.56
N ARG A 111 -12.82 6.43 -3.59
CA ARG A 111 -12.25 7.23 -4.67
C ARG A 111 -13.22 7.36 -5.83
#